data_AF-A0A850JLH4-F1
#
_entry.id   AF-A0A850JLH4-F1
#
_cell.length_a   1.000
_cell.length_b   1.000
_cell.length_c   1.000
_cell.angle_alpha   90.00
_cell.angle_beta   90.00
_cell.angle_gamma   90.00
#
_symmetry.space_group_name_H-M   'P 1'
#
loop_
_entity.id
_entity.type
_entity.pdbx_description
1 polymer ?
#
loop_
_entity_poly.entity_id
_entity_poly.type
_entity_poly.pdbx_seq_one_letter_code
_entity_poly.pdbx_strand_id
1 'polypeptide(L)'
;MPHLDDAALEKSPVVANCAMNRERTLKAYTSELGIDVLAEAGDGHWLDLCCGTARALTEAAARNPHLKIIGVDLVDHFAPAPPSLQLITASVTTWEPEARAGLITCVHGLHYVGDKLGVLTRAASWLTEDGLLVANFDMRSVRLADGSPAGRRLTTALRQAGFTYDSRHHRISLRGNHTIDLPYNYAGADDRAGPNYTGQPAVDSFYELA
;
A
#
# COMPACT_ATOMS: atom_id res chain seq x y z
N MET A 1 18.71 -10.57 15.80
CA MET A 1 18.58 -11.53 14.69
C MET A 1 18.73 -10.74 13.41
N PRO A 2 19.30 -11.30 12.32
CA PRO A 2 19.36 -10.59 11.05
C PRO A 2 17.94 -10.26 10.56
N HIS A 3 17.77 -9.11 9.92
CA HIS A 3 16.52 -8.73 9.27
C HIS A 3 16.15 -9.73 8.18
N LEU A 4 14.86 -9.95 7.97
CA LEU A 4 14.35 -10.75 6.87
C LEU A 4 14.46 -9.95 5.57
N ASP A 5 14.85 -10.62 4.49
CA ASP A 5 14.61 -10.12 3.14
C ASP A 5 13.13 -10.30 2.76
N ASP A 6 12.69 -9.66 1.68
CA ASP A 6 11.30 -9.72 1.23
C ASP A 6 10.85 -11.15 0.94
N ALA A 7 11.71 -11.99 0.33
CA ALA A 7 11.35 -13.36 -0.03
C ALA A 7 11.13 -14.27 1.20
N ALA A 8 11.86 -14.04 2.29
CA ALA A 8 11.65 -14.71 3.56
C ALA A 8 10.45 -14.11 4.32
N LEU A 9 10.31 -12.78 4.29
CA LEU A 9 9.20 -12.07 4.90
C LEU A 9 7.86 -12.50 4.31
N GLU A 10 7.74 -12.60 2.99
CA GLU A 10 6.53 -13.02 2.27
C GLU A 10 6.05 -14.42 2.65
N LYS A 11 6.95 -15.27 3.16
CA LYS A 11 6.62 -16.63 3.66
C LYS A 11 6.34 -16.66 5.15
N SER A 12 6.51 -15.55 5.86
CA SER A 12 6.26 -15.46 7.30
C SER A 12 4.78 -15.69 7.62
N PRO A 13 4.46 -16.24 8.81
CA PRO A 13 3.08 -16.38 9.26
C PRO A 13 2.38 -15.03 9.54
N VAL A 14 3.11 -13.91 9.55
CA VAL A 14 2.51 -12.57 9.67
C VAL A 14 2.08 -12.04 8.31
N VAL A 15 2.88 -12.24 7.27
CA VAL A 15 2.63 -11.69 5.93
C VAL A 15 1.88 -12.66 5.02
N ALA A 16 2.20 -13.96 5.06
CA ALA A 16 1.50 -14.98 4.28
C ALA A 16 0.08 -15.29 4.82
N ASN A 17 -0.30 -14.70 5.96
CA ASN A 17 -1.56 -15.01 6.61
C ASN A 17 -2.72 -14.20 6.03
N CYS A 18 -3.75 -14.93 5.60
CA CYS A 18 -4.98 -14.43 5.03
C CYS A 18 -5.99 -13.87 6.04
N ALA A 19 -5.75 -14.02 7.35
CA ALA A 19 -6.66 -13.65 8.43
C ALA A 19 -7.05 -12.16 8.45
N MET A 20 -6.42 -11.34 7.61
CA MET A 20 -6.53 -9.89 7.61
C MET A 20 -7.12 -9.29 6.34
N ASN A 21 -7.49 -10.11 5.37
CA ASN A 21 -8.33 -9.70 4.25
C ASN A 21 -9.74 -9.44 4.78
N ARG A 22 -9.95 -8.24 5.34
CA ARG A 22 -11.14 -7.83 6.11
C ARG A 22 -12.45 -7.79 5.31
N GLU A 23 -12.52 -8.41 4.12
CA GLU A 23 -13.66 -8.39 3.20
C GLU A 23 -14.32 -7.01 3.16
N ARG A 24 -13.50 -5.96 3.08
CA ARG A 24 -13.98 -4.60 3.23
C ARG A 24 -14.92 -4.30 2.07
N THR A 25 -16.10 -3.79 2.39
CA THR A 25 -17.01 -3.23 1.39
C THR A 25 -16.44 -1.93 0.84
N LEU A 26 -16.90 -1.49 -0.32
CA LEU A 26 -16.47 -0.22 -0.92
C LEU A 26 -16.71 0.95 0.04
N LYS A 27 -17.83 0.95 0.77
CA LYS A 27 -18.16 1.98 1.77
C LYS A 27 -17.11 2.04 2.90
N ALA A 28 -16.69 0.88 3.41
CA ALA A 28 -15.65 0.83 4.43
C ALA A 28 -14.30 1.33 3.87
N TYR A 29 -13.99 0.97 2.62
CA TYR A 29 -12.80 1.43 1.90
C TYR A 29 -12.74 2.95 1.79
N THR A 30 -13.81 3.57 1.29
CA THR A 30 -14.00 5.04 1.22
C THR A 30 -13.81 5.70 2.58
N SER A 31 -14.31 5.09 3.67
CA SER A 31 -14.16 5.63 5.01
C SER A 31 -12.71 5.56 5.52
N GLU A 32 -11.99 4.46 5.26
CA GLU A 32 -10.60 4.29 5.68
C GLU A 32 -9.65 5.23 4.92
N LEU A 33 -9.91 5.47 3.64
CA LEU A 33 -9.13 6.38 2.80
C LEU A 33 -9.58 7.84 2.95
N GLY A 34 -10.81 8.06 3.42
CA GLY A 34 -11.51 9.35 3.52
C GLY A 34 -11.51 10.15 2.23
N ILE A 35 -11.71 9.46 1.11
CA ILE A 35 -11.95 10.00 -0.23
C ILE A 35 -13.15 9.28 -0.85
N ASP A 36 -13.82 9.90 -1.82
CA ASP A 36 -14.76 9.19 -2.68
C ASP A 36 -14.00 8.44 -3.78
N VAL A 37 -13.80 7.15 -3.57
CA VAL A 37 -13.02 6.28 -4.46
C VAL A 37 -13.56 6.29 -5.90
N LEU A 38 -14.88 6.26 -6.09
CA LEU A 38 -15.45 6.23 -7.43
C LEU A 38 -15.32 7.58 -8.14
N ALA A 39 -15.49 8.67 -7.39
CA ALA A 39 -15.29 10.01 -7.95
C ALA A 39 -13.81 10.27 -8.31
N GLU A 40 -12.87 9.84 -7.48
CA GLU A 40 -11.44 9.99 -7.72
C GLU A 40 -10.94 9.10 -8.86
N ALA A 41 -11.47 7.88 -8.99
CA ALA A 41 -11.11 6.99 -10.09
C ALA A 41 -11.73 7.42 -11.43
N GLY A 42 -12.93 8.01 -11.40
CA GLY A 42 -13.70 8.35 -12.59
C GLY A 42 -13.92 7.13 -13.50
N ASP A 43 -13.73 7.31 -14.80
CA ASP A 43 -13.70 6.23 -15.81
C ASP A 43 -12.26 5.80 -16.14
N GLY A 44 -11.30 6.15 -15.28
CA GLY A 44 -9.89 5.92 -15.48
C GLY A 44 -9.45 4.49 -15.12
N HIS A 45 -8.29 4.41 -14.47
CA HIS A 45 -7.73 3.16 -13.98
C HIS A 45 -7.54 3.27 -12.47
N TRP A 46 -8.10 2.30 -11.75
CA TRP A 46 -7.89 2.13 -10.32
C TRP A 46 -6.99 0.91 -10.08
N LEU A 47 -5.82 1.15 -9.50
CA LEU A 47 -4.90 0.13 -9.02
C LEU A 47 -4.96 0.04 -7.50
N ASP A 48 -5.26 -1.14 -6.96
CA ASP A 48 -5.31 -1.38 -5.53
C ASP A 48 -4.23 -2.38 -5.11
N LEU A 49 -3.30 -1.92 -4.27
CA LEU A 49 -2.17 -2.67 -3.76
C LEU A 49 -2.54 -3.31 -2.42
N CYS A 50 -2.32 -4.63 -2.32
CA CYS A 50 -2.79 -5.47 -1.23
C CYS A 50 -4.33 -5.48 -1.13
N CYS A 51 -5.00 -5.83 -2.24
CA CYS A 51 -6.46 -5.74 -2.36
C CYS A 51 -7.25 -6.78 -1.54
N GLY A 52 -6.55 -7.72 -0.91
CA GLY A 52 -7.13 -8.83 -0.16
C GLY A 52 -8.10 -9.66 -1.01
N THR A 53 -9.31 -9.90 -0.50
CA THR A 53 -10.35 -10.64 -1.24
C THR A 53 -10.96 -9.85 -2.40
N ALA A 54 -10.54 -8.61 -2.62
CA ALA A 54 -11.03 -7.70 -3.66
C ALA A 54 -12.52 -7.35 -3.58
N ARG A 55 -13.19 -7.56 -2.43
CA ARG A 55 -14.63 -7.28 -2.28
C ARG A 55 -15.01 -5.83 -2.62
N ALA A 56 -14.24 -4.85 -2.13
CA ALA A 56 -14.47 -3.43 -2.45
C ALA A 56 -14.34 -3.15 -3.96
N LEU A 57 -13.39 -3.82 -4.63
CA LEU A 57 -13.15 -3.68 -6.06
C LEU A 57 -14.31 -4.27 -6.86
N THR A 58 -14.80 -5.44 -6.48
CA THR A 58 -15.98 -6.08 -7.07
C THR A 58 -17.22 -5.18 -6.95
N GLU A 59 -17.45 -4.60 -5.77
CA GLU A 59 -18.55 -3.65 -5.55
C GLU A 59 -18.40 -2.38 -6.40
N ALA A 60 -17.17 -1.90 -6.62
CA ALA A 60 -16.91 -0.74 -7.47
C ALA A 60 -17.10 -1.05 -8.96
N ALA A 61 -16.59 -2.18 -9.45
CA ALA A 61 -16.78 -2.62 -10.83
C ALA A 61 -18.27 -2.77 -11.18
N ALA A 62 -19.10 -3.20 -10.23
CA ALA A 62 -20.54 -3.28 -10.41
C ALA A 62 -21.22 -1.89 -10.51
N ARG A 63 -20.67 -0.87 -9.85
CA ARG A 63 -21.20 0.50 -9.84
C ARG A 63 -20.70 1.35 -11.01
N ASN A 64 -19.46 1.13 -11.44
CA ASN A 64 -18.90 1.72 -12.64
C ASN A 64 -18.30 0.62 -13.54
N PRO A 65 -19.08 0.05 -14.46
CA PRO A 65 -18.59 -0.97 -15.40
C PRO A 65 -17.53 -0.49 -16.39
N HIS A 66 -17.35 0.84 -16.54
CA HIS A 66 -16.35 1.43 -17.43
C HIS A 66 -14.99 1.63 -16.74
N LEU A 67 -14.97 1.62 -15.41
CA LEU A 67 -13.74 1.75 -14.63
C LEU A 67 -12.89 0.49 -14.80
N LYS A 68 -11.63 0.69 -15.22
CA LYS A 68 -10.64 -0.40 -15.25
C LYS A 68 -10.06 -0.55 -13.86
N ILE A 69 -10.18 -1.74 -13.29
CA ILE A 69 -9.71 -2.02 -11.93
C ILE A 69 -8.71 -3.17 -11.95
N ILE A 70 -7.56 -2.97 -11.29
CA ILE A 70 -6.57 -4.01 -11.04
C ILE A 70 -6.38 -4.11 -9.52
N GLY A 71 -6.63 -5.29 -8.97
CA GLY A 71 -6.26 -5.65 -7.61
C GLY A 71 -5.01 -6.52 -7.60
N VAL A 72 -4.03 -6.15 -6.79
CA VAL A 72 -2.81 -6.95 -6.58
C VAL A 72 -2.76 -7.38 -5.13
N ASP A 73 -2.54 -8.67 -4.89
CA ASP A 73 -2.30 -9.19 -3.55
C ASP A 73 -1.25 -10.30 -3.57
N LEU A 74 -0.57 -10.51 -2.44
CA LEU A 74 0.45 -11.53 -2.32
C LEU A 74 -0.16 -12.94 -2.36
N VAL A 75 -1.38 -13.09 -1.85
CA VAL A 75 -2.09 -14.38 -1.75
C VAL A 75 -3.34 -14.41 -2.62
N ASP A 76 -3.63 -15.56 -3.22
CA ASP A 76 -4.71 -15.77 -4.20
C ASP A 76 -6.10 -15.99 -3.58
N HIS A 77 -6.40 -15.30 -2.48
CA HIS A 77 -7.67 -15.43 -1.74
C HIS A 77 -8.78 -14.52 -2.26
N PHE A 78 -8.84 -14.35 -3.57
CA PHE A 78 -9.82 -13.50 -4.21
C PHE A 78 -11.24 -14.07 -4.10
N ALA A 79 -12.21 -13.21 -3.80
CA ALA A 79 -13.61 -13.54 -4.00
C ALA A 79 -13.92 -13.58 -5.52
N PRO A 80 -15.00 -14.26 -5.94
CA PRO A 80 -15.43 -14.20 -7.34
C PRO A 80 -15.59 -12.75 -7.84
N ALA A 81 -14.96 -12.45 -8.98
CA ALA A 81 -14.89 -11.12 -9.55
C ALA A 81 -15.48 -11.08 -10.98
N PRO A 82 -16.05 -9.94 -11.41
CA PRO A 82 -16.52 -9.76 -12.78
C PRO A 82 -15.32 -9.67 -13.75
N PRO A 83 -15.50 -9.95 -15.05
CA PRO A 83 -14.43 -9.87 -16.04
C PRO A 83 -13.79 -8.48 -16.20
N SER A 84 -14.45 -7.41 -15.76
CA SER A 84 -13.92 -6.04 -15.77
C SER A 84 -12.89 -5.75 -14.67
N LEU A 85 -12.76 -6.64 -13.70
CA LEU A 85 -11.79 -6.57 -12.61
C LEU A 85 -10.69 -7.60 -12.83
N GLN A 86 -9.46 -7.13 -12.98
CA GLN A 86 -8.28 -7.99 -13.05
C GLN A 86 -7.70 -8.20 -11.65
N LEU A 87 -7.45 -9.44 -11.27
CA LEU A 87 -6.86 -9.80 -9.97
C LEU A 87 -5.55 -10.54 -10.20
N ILE A 88 -4.49 -10.06 -9.55
CA ILE A 88 -3.12 -10.51 -9.76
C ILE A 88 -2.54 -10.97 -8.43
N THR A 89 -2.09 -12.21 -8.38
CA THR A 89 -1.30 -12.73 -7.25
C THR A 89 0.17 -12.44 -7.49
N ALA A 90 0.70 -11.41 -6.82
CA ALA A 90 2.09 -11.00 -6.93
C ALA A 90 2.53 -10.17 -5.73
N SER A 91 3.84 -10.12 -5.49
CA SER A 91 4.41 -9.20 -4.52
C SER A 91 4.40 -7.77 -5.06
N VAL A 92 3.82 -6.84 -4.30
CA VAL A 92 3.80 -5.42 -4.64
C VAL A 92 5.19 -4.78 -4.60
N THR A 93 6.20 -5.42 -3.99
CA THR A 93 7.58 -4.90 -3.95
C THR A 93 8.33 -5.16 -5.25
N THR A 94 7.84 -6.08 -6.11
CA THR A 94 8.48 -6.44 -7.39
C THR A 94 7.56 -6.30 -8.61
N TRP A 95 6.25 -6.45 -8.43
CA TRP A 95 5.26 -6.27 -9.51
C TRP A 95 5.16 -4.81 -9.96
N GLU A 96 4.84 -4.59 -11.23
CA GLU A 96 4.61 -3.27 -11.82
C GLU A 96 3.41 -3.29 -12.79
N PRO A 97 2.65 -2.19 -12.91
CA PRO A 97 1.54 -2.10 -13.84
C PRO A 97 2.04 -1.79 -15.27
N GLU A 98 1.34 -2.33 -16.27
CA GLU A 98 1.61 -2.00 -17.69
C GLU A 98 1.19 -0.57 -18.07
N ALA A 99 0.27 0.03 -17.31
CA ALA A 99 -0.30 1.33 -17.57
C ALA A 99 -0.35 2.19 -16.30
N ARG A 100 -0.31 3.50 -16.48
CA ARG A 100 -0.47 4.46 -15.39
C ARG A 100 -1.91 4.49 -14.86
N ALA A 101 -2.07 4.74 -13.57
CA ALA A 101 -3.36 4.76 -12.89
C ALA A 101 -3.78 6.18 -12.48
N GLY A 102 -5.08 6.47 -12.60
CA GLY A 102 -5.68 7.70 -12.09
C GLY A 102 -5.88 7.65 -10.57
N LEU A 103 -6.08 6.45 -10.02
CA LEU A 103 -6.16 6.21 -8.60
C LEU A 103 -5.31 4.99 -8.21
N ILE A 104 -4.46 5.15 -7.21
CA ILE A 104 -3.73 4.06 -6.56
C ILE A 104 -4.10 4.05 -5.08
N THR A 105 -4.51 2.90 -4.56
CA THR A 105 -4.84 2.74 -3.14
C THR A 105 -4.09 1.59 -2.49
N CYS A 106 -3.91 1.68 -1.18
CA CYS A 106 -3.41 0.57 -0.35
C CYS A 106 -3.98 0.68 1.07
N VAL A 107 -5.11 0.02 1.33
CA VAL A 107 -5.73 0.04 2.66
C VAL A 107 -5.09 -1.04 3.53
N HIS A 108 -4.34 -0.58 4.54
CA HIS A 108 -3.61 -1.40 5.52
C HIS A 108 -2.57 -2.39 4.96
N GLY A 109 -2.42 -2.53 3.64
CA GLY A 109 -1.46 -3.44 3.03
C GLY A 109 -0.01 -3.17 3.44
N LEU A 110 0.37 -1.89 3.59
CA LEU A 110 1.72 -1.50 3.98
C LEU A 110 2.15 -2.06 5.35
N HIS A 111 1.23 -2.48 6.22
CA HIS A 111 1.58 -3.13 7.49
C HIS A 111 2.32 -4.46 7.33
N TYR A 112 2.23 -5.08 6.14
CA TYR A 112 2.78 -6.40 5.84
C TYR A 112 3.90 -6.35 4.78
N VAL A 113 4.14 -5.18 4.22
CA VAL A 113 5.18 -4.97 3.21
C VAL A 113 6.52 -4.75 3.90
N GLY A 114 7.57 -5.38 3.37
CA GLY A 114 8.95 -5.13 3.75
C GLY A 114 9.39 -3.73 3.35
N ASP A 115 9.65 -3.47 2.08
CA ASP A 115 10.04 -2.14 1.59
C ASP A 115 8.84 -1.18 1.39
N LYS A 116 8.29 -0.67 2.50
CA LYS A 116 7.16 0.28 2.49
C LYS A 116 7.46 1.57 1.73
N LEU A 117 8.67 2.12 1.85
CA LEU A 117 9.06 3.37 1.20
C LEU A 117 9.29 3.15 -0.31
N GLY A 118 9.90 2.03 -0.69
CA GLY A 118 10.02 1.61 -2.07
C GLY A 118 8.65 1.44 -2.74
N VAL A 119 7.70 0.78 -2.08
CA VAL A 119 6.33 0.66 -2.63
C VAL A 119 5.65 2.01 -2.82
N LEU A 120 5.74 2.93 -1.87
CA LEU A 120 5.14 4.26 -1.99
C LEU A 120 5.76 5.08 -3.13
N THR A 121 7.08 5.06 -3.28
CA THR A 121 7.79 5.81 -4.33
C THR A 121 7.54 5.21 -5.72
N ARG A 122 7.52 3.87 -5.85
CA ARG A 122 7.12 3.17 -7.08
C ARG A 122 5.68 3.50 -7.45
N ALA A 123 4.74 3.43 -6.50
CA ALA A 123 3.35 3.78 -6.73
C ALA A 123 3.19 5.23 -7.23
N ALA A 124 3.92 6.19 -6.65
CA ALA A 124 3.91 7.58 -7.13
C ALA A 124 4.35 7.71 -8.61
N SER A 125 5.29 6.87 -9.05
CA SER A 125 5.77 6.84 -10.45
C SER A 125 4.77 6.25 -11.44
N TRP A 126 3.77 5.52 -10.96
CA TRP A 126 2.72 4.90 -11.76
C TRP A 126 1.46 5.77 -11.90
N LEU A 127 1.41 6.92 -11.23
CA LEU A 127 0.27 7.82 -11.36
C LEU A 127 0.22 8.50 -12.73
N THR A 128 -0.98 8.81 -13.20
CA THR A 128 -1.18 9.82 -14.25
C THR A 128 -0.81 11.22 -13.75
N GLU A 129 -0.78 12.22 -14.65
CA GLU A 129 -0.39 13.60 -14.30
C GLU A 129 -1.22 14.20 -13.16
N ASP A 130 -2.52 13.90 -13.10
CA ASP A 130 -3.44 14.34 -12.04
C ASP A 130 -3.84 13.22 -11.07
N GLY A 131 -3.17 12.07 -11.16
CA GLY A 131 -3.55 10.86 -10.42
C GLY A 131 -3.41 11.03 -8.90
N LEU A 132 -4.07 10.16 -8.14
CA LEU A 132 -3.99 10.15 -6.68
C LEU A 132 -3.46 8.82 -6.15
N LEU A 133 -2.45 8.88 -5.29
CA LEU A 133 -2.09 7.80 -4.39
C LEU A 133 -2.66 8.10 -2.99
N VAL A 134 -3.38 7.15 -2.39
CA VAL A 134 -3.74 7.19 -0.96
C VAL A 134 -3.56 5.82 -0.32
N ALA A 135 -2.81 5.77 0.78
CA ALA A 135 -2.57 4.54 1.53
C ALA A 135 -2.71 4.76 3.03
N ASN A 136 -3.04 3.69 3.76
CA ASN A 136 -2.78 3.68 5.19
C ASN A 136 -1.30 3.41 5.44
N PHE A 137 -0.67 4.22 6.29
CA PHE A 137 0.76 4.14 6.55
C PHE A 137 1.04 4.44 8.02
N ASP A 138 1.65 3.49 8.72
CA ASP A 138 2.12 3.72 10.09
C ASP A 138 3.58 4.14 10.10
N MET A 139 3.81 5.44 10.31
CA MET A 139 5.15 6.02 10.43
C MET A 139 6.01 5.36 11.52
N ARG A 140 5.40 4.74 12.54
CA ARG A 140 6.12 4.06 13.62
C ARG A 140 6.76 2.75 13.19
N SER A 141 6.23 2.14 12.13
CA SER A 141 6.76 0.89 11.57
C SER A 141 8.02 1.09 10.74
N VAL A 142 8.48 2.32 10.56
CA VAL A 142 9.72 2.63 9.86
C VAL A 142 10.85 2.90 10.85
N ARG A 143 11.85 2.03 10.82
CA ARG A 143 13.01 1.99 11.71
C ARG A 143 14.29 2.34 10.96
N LEU A 144 15.23 2.95 11.67
CA LEU A 144 16.61 3.03 11.23
C LEU A 144 17.34 1.71 11.53
N ALA A 145 18.52 1.51 10.94
CA ALA A 145 19.33 0.32 11.14
C ALA A 145 19.67 0.01 12.62
N ASP A 146 19.71 1.03 13.49
CA ASP A 146 19.89 0.87 14.94
C ASP A 146 18.61 0.49 15.69
N GLY A 147 17.49 0.32 14.98
CA GLY A 147 16.16 0.02 15.51
C GLY A 147 15.39 1.23 16.05
N SER A 148 15.97 2.42 16.05
CA SER A 148 15.26 3.63 16.46
C SER A 148 14.19 4.02 15.42
N PRO A 149 13.07 4.64 15.83
CA PRO A 149 12.08 5.15 14.87
C PRO A 149 12.69 6.23 13.97
N ALA A 150 12.43 6.18 12.66
CA ALA A 150 12.91 7.21 11.72
C ALA A 150 12.26 8.60 11.97
N GLY A 151 11.04 8.60 12.52
CA GLY A 151 10.42 9.75 13.18
C GLY A 151 10.34 11.02 12.31
N ARG A 152 10.75 12.16 12.90
CA ARG A 152 10.60 13.49 12.26
C ARG A 152 11.41 13.62 10.97
N ARG A 153 12.56 12.95 10.86
CA ARG A 153 13.39 13.00 9.64
C ARG A 153 12.63 12.39 8.46
N LEU A 154 11.99 11.24 8.68
CA LEU A 154 11.18 10.59 7.65
C LEU A 154 9.99 11.46 7.23
N THR A 155 9.26 12.02 8.19
CA THR A 155 8.14 12.92 7.87
C THR A 155 8.60 14.14 7.07
N THR A 156 9.80 14.66 7.34
CA THR A 156 10.36 15.80 6.60
C THR A 156 10.71 15.39 5.17
N ALA A 157 11.39 14.26 4.98
CA ALA A 157 11.74 13.73 3.67
C ALA A 157 10.50 13.44 2.82
N LEU A 158 9.48 12.78 3.38
CA LEU A 158 8.22 12.50 2.68
C LEU A 158 7.51 13.79 2.24
N ARG A 159 7.46 14.81 3.10
CA ARG A 159 6.88 16.11 2.74
C ARG A 159 7.65 16.82 1.65
N GLN A 160 8.99 16.78 1.69
CA GLN A 160 9.84 17.36 0.65
C GLN A 160 9.66 16.64 -0.70
N ALA A 161 9.37 15.34 -0.66
CA ALA A 161 9.01 14.54 -1.83
C ALA A 161 7.55 14.74 -2.30
N GLY A 162 6.78 15.64 -1.68
CA GLY A 162 5.41 15.96 -2.09
C GLY A 162 4.31 15.13 -1.44
N PHE A 163 4.65 14.20 -0.53
CA PHE A 163 3.64 13.46 0.23
C PHE A 163 2.98 14.33 1.31
N THR A 164 1.67 14.15 1.46
CA THR A 164 0.91 14.62 2.63
C THR A 164 0.70 13.44 3.59
N TYR A 165 0.82 13.69 4.89
CA TYR A 165 0.57 12.68 5.93
C TYR A 165 -0.39 13.20 6.99
N ASP A 166 -1.51 12.48 7.16
CA ASP A 166 -2.50 12.67 8.20
C ASP A 166 -2.24 11.67 9.34
N SER A 167 -1.59 12.15 10.40
CA SER A 167 -1.23 11.32 11.55
C SER A 167 -2.42 10.87 12.39
N ARG A 168 -3.58 11.55 12.30
CA ARG A 168 -4.77 11.19 13.07
C ARG A 168 -5.42 9.93 12.50
N HIS A 169 -5.38 9.79 11.17
CA HIS A 169 -5.99 8.67 10.47
C HIS A 169 -4.96 7.70 9.88
N HIS A 170 -3.66 7.93 10.12
CA HIS A 170 -2.56 7.14 9.56
C HIS A 170 -2.66 7.02 8.03
N ARG A 171 -2.88 8.15 7.34
CA ARG A 171 -3.02 8.18 5.88
C ARG A 171 -1.88 8.97 5.25
N ILE A 172 -1.29 8.41 4.20
CA ILE A 172 -0.35 9.10 3.33
C ILE A 172 -0.97 9.26 1.96
N SER A 173 -0.77 10.42 1.33
CA SER A 173 -1.26 10.68 -0.01
C SER A 173 -0.30 11.53 -0.84
N LEU A 174 -0.43 11.42 -2.16
CA LEU A 174 0.33 12.20 -3.13
C LEU A 174 -0.48 12.34 -4.43
N ARG A 175 -0.40 13.53 -5.05
CA ARG A 175 -1.05 13.85 -6.32
C ARG A 175 -0.02 13.98 -7.43
N GLY A 176 -0.37 13.43 -8.58
CA GLY A 176 0.38 13.48 -9.83
C GLY A 176 1.52 12.49 -9.95
N ASN A 177 2.11 12.44 -11.14
CA ASN A 177 3.21 11.55 -11.46
C ASN A 177 4.54 12.08 -10.92
N HIS A 178 5.19 11.34 -10.02
CA HIS A 178 6.49 11.73 -9.47
C HIS A 178 7.48 10.58 -9.50
N THR A 179 8.71 10.86 -9.91
CA THR A 179 9.86 10.00 -9.62
C THR A 179 10.50 10.52 -8.35
N ILE A 180 10.48 9.73 -7.29
CA ILE A 180 10.87 10.15 -5.95
C ILE A 180 12.12 9.41 -5.54
N ASP A 181 13.13 10.17 -5.13
CA ASP A 181 14.31 9.64 -4.45
C ASP A 181 14.24 10.03 -2.97
N LEU A 182 14.24 9.03 -2.09
CA LEU A 182 14.24 9.22 -0.64
C LEU A 182 15.61 8.83 -0.09
N PRO A 183 16.14 9.53 0.93
CA PRO A 183 17.46 9.25 1.48
C PRO A 183 17.46 8.04 2.42
N TYR A 184 16.87 6.93 1.98
CA TYR A 184 16.66 5.71 2.76
C TYR A 184 16.91 4.48 1.87
N ASN A 185 17.87 3.65 2.27
CA ASN A 185 18.13 2.35 1.65
C ASN A 185 17.47 1.26 2.49
N TYR A 186 16.63 0.42 1.88
CA TYR A 186 15.95 -0.67 2.58
C TYR A 186 16.96 -1.74 3.03
N ALA A 187 16.94 -2.08 4.32
CA ALA A 187 17.88 -3.01 4.96
C ALA A 187 17.23 -4.34 5.40
N GLY A 188 15.92 -4.50 5.15
CA GLY A 188 15.14 -5.67 5.54
C GLY A 188 14.03 -5.35 6.54
N ALA A 189 13.36 -6.40 7.01
CA ALA A 189 12.16 -6.31 7.84
C ALA A 189 12.20 -7.22 9.07
N ASP A 190 11.31 -6.95 10.03
CA ASP A 190 11.05 -7.79 11.20
C ASP A 190 9.55 -8.10 11.31
N ASP A 191 9.20 -9.38 11.18
CA ASP A 191 7.83 -9.89 11.33
C ASP A 191 7.41 -10.08 12.80
N ARG A 192 8.27 -9.73 13.76
CA ARG A 192 8.01 -9.82 15.21
C ARG A 192 7.83 -8.46 15.88
N ALA A 193 7.61 -7.41 15.08
CA ALA A 193 7.42 -6.04 15.56
C ALA A 193 6.25 -5.86 16.55
N GLY A 194 5.32 -6.82 16.56
CA GLY A 194 4.11 -6.77 17.37
C GLY A 194 2.95 -6.12 16.63
N PRO A 195 1.92 -5.62 17.34
CA PRO A 195 0.71 -5.15 16.70
C PRO A 195 0.84 -3.75 16.10
N ASN A 196 0.28 -3.53 14.90
CA ASN A 196 0.01 -2.21 14.33
C ASN A 196 -1.08 -1.45 15.10
N TYR A 197 -1.36 -0.21 14.68
CA TYR A 197 -2.40 0.62 15.29
C TYR A 197 -3.83 0.04 15.22
N THR A 198 -4.07 -1.01 14.44
CA THR A 198 -5.34 -1.74 14.40
C THR A 198 -5.38 -2.96 15.33
N GLY A 199 -4.32 -3.19 16.12
CA GLY A 199 -4.19 -4.29 17.07
C GLY A 199 -3.71 -5.61 16.46
N GLN A 200 -3.23 -5.59 15.22
CA GLN A 200 -2.95 -6.79 14.43
C GLN A 200 -1.45 -6.95 14.21
N PRO A 201 -0.90 -8.18 14.15
CA PRO A 201 0.51 -8.39 13.84
C PRO A 201 0.93 -7.62 12.58
N ALA A 202 2.14 -7.09 12.59
CA ALA A 202 2.66 -6.26 11.53
C ALA A 202 4.17 -6.37 11.42
N VAL A 203 4.71 -5.74 10.38
CA VAL A 203 6.12 -5.74 10.03
C VAL A 203 6.72 -4.37 10.30
N ASP A 204 7.86 -4.33 11.00
CA ASP A 204 8.73 -3.17 11.00
C ASP A 204 9.70 -3.23 9.81
N SER A 205 9.86 -2.11 9.10
CA SER A 205 10.80 -1.96 7.98
C SER A 205 12.02 -1.19 8.43
N PHE A 206 13.21 -1.71 8.15
CA PHE A 206 14.48 -1.12 8.55
C PHE A 206 15.17 -0.46 7.36
N TYR A 207 15.72 0.72 7.59
CA TYR A 207 16.41 1.50 6.57
C TYR A 207 17.73 2.07 7.08
N GLU A 208 18.70 2.15 6.18
CA GLU A 208 19.91 2.94 6.34
C GLU A 208 19.73 4.32 5.71
N LEU A 209 20.41 5.34 6.22
CA LEU A 209 20.46 6.64 5.53
C LEU A 209 21.40 6.52 4.34
N ALA A 210 20.94 6.96 3.17
CA ALA A 210 21.74 7.04 1.97
C ALA A 210 22.78 8.18 2.03
#